data_AF-W2SM80-F1
#
_entry.id   AF-W2SM80-F1
#
_cell.length_a   1.000
_cell.length_b   1.000
_cell.length_c   1.000
_cell.angle_alpha   90.00
_cell.angle_beta   90.00
_cell.angle_gamma   90.00
#
_symmetry.space_group_name_H-M   'P 1'
#
loop_
_entity.id
_entity.type
_entity.pdbx_description
1 polymer ?
#
loop_
_entity_poly.entity_id
_entity_poly.type
_entity_poly.pdbx_seq_one_letter_code
_entity_poly.pdbx_strand_id
1 'polypeptide(L)'
;MRRASVPLVNVCRWVRRRAPANPTTSHDPGILDEGATFADVHSVILDPTSKLPYPDKYVKEHIEKTSKELLKERNKIRYGNKKKAPNVIVFDHIPLEDQIVCLFPGQGAQYVGMGNKLNDCPQAKAVFERSSEILGYDVYKLCTEGPKTKLDQTLYCQPAVFISSVATLEKFKASNETIADRITDVAGFSVGEFAALVAGGVLSFDDALKVVDARAKAMHECNQLIRSGMMTVRVNASSRLQEAMNDAKMVSREKGEMEVCEIANFLFCGVRVVGASETCMRYLEENQMRYNFTVLKRLEVSGAFHTVQMEPAVARLREAIAGVELNKPRCNVYSNYTGHVYPAKNSEIRNAITKQVTNPVKWEQIQQLLYRKHRDYTFPMFVELGAGRQLGAMLLQTSKKAYKNYQHISC
;
A
#
# COMPACT_ATOMS: atom_id res chain seq x y z
N MET A 1 -44.32 20.47 -53.09
CA MET A 1 -42.96 20.65 -53.66
C MET A 1 -42.12 19.44 -53.22
N ARG A 2 -41.96 18.36 -54.01
CA ARG A 2 -40.81 18.05 -54.93
C ARG A 2 -39.44 18.38 -54.29
N ARG A 3 -38.41 17.52 -54.11
CA ARG A 3 -37.91 16.22 -54.66
C ARG A 3 -37.00 15.54 -53.58
N ALA A 4 -36.97 14.21 -53.34
CA ALA A 4 -36.12 13.13 -53.95
C ALA A 4 -34.60 13.49 -54.07
N SER A 5 -33.57 12.70 -53.72
CA SER A 5 -33.32 11.24 -53.88
C SER A 5 -31.95 10.76 -53.30
N VAL A 6 -31.92 9.57 -52.64
CA VAL A 6 -31.06 8.34 -52.75
C VAL A 6 -29.49 8.40 -52.61
N PRO A 7 -28.82 7.36 -52.04
CA PRO A 7 -27.44 7.39 -51.50
C PRO A 7 -26.37 6.70 -52.39
N LEU A 8 -25.08 6.87 -52.05
CA LEU A 8 -23.95 6.24 -52.74
C LEU A 8 -22.99 5.50 -51.77
N VAL A 9 -22.92 4.19 -51.99
CA VAL A 9 -21.87 3.26 -51.57
C VAL A 9 -20.63 3.50 -52.43
N ASN A 10 -19.41 3.39 -51.89
CA ASN A 10 -18.23 3.14 -52.72
C ASN A 10 -17.24 2.17 -52.07
N VAL A 11 -17.07 1.07 -52.81
CA VAL A 11 -16.05 0.02 -52.74
C VAL A 11 -14.76 0.57 -53.32
N CYS A 12 -13.58 0.23 -52.78
CA CYS A 12 -12.40 0.05 -53.64
C CYS A 12 -11.30 -0.81 -53.01
N ARG A 13 -10.77 -1.70 -53.85
CA ARG A 13 -9.87 -2.82 -53.58
C ARG A 13 -8.54 -2.52 -54.27
N TRP A 14 -7.42 -2.76 -53.56
CA TRP A 14 -6.06 -3.09 -54.00
C TRP A 14 -5.56 -2.64 -55.39
N VAL A 15 -4.45 -1.87 -55.41
CA VAL A 15 -3.46 -1.87 -56.51
C VAL A 15 -2.03 -1.83 -55.94
N ARG A 16 -1.21 -2.83 -56.31
CA ARG A 16 0.24 -2.92 -56.08
C ARG A 16 0.98 -1.92 -56.97
N ARG A 17 2.06 -1.29 -56.47
CA ARG A 17 3.15 -0.77 -57.32
C ARG A 17 4.52 -1.12 -56.74
N ARG A 18 5.36 -1.77 -57.57
CA ARG A 18 6.80 -1.98 -57.39
C ARG A 18 7.57 -0.73 -57.85
N ALA A 19 8.77 -0.57 -57.30
CA ALA A 19 9.72 0.54 -57.47
C ALA A 19 10.32 0.68 -58.89
N PRO A 20 11.01 1.82 -59.14
CA PRO A 20 12.21 1.84 -59.97
C PRO A 20 13.44 2.38 -59.19
N ALA A 21 14.61 2.01 -59.69
CA ALA A 21 15.93 2.18 -59.10
C ALA A 21 16.65 3.51 -59.46
N ASN A 22 17.56 3.91 -58.55
CA ASN A 22 18.76 4.79 -58.54
C ASN A 22 19.13 5.70 -59.74
N PRO A 23 19.80 6.85 -59.47
CA PRO A 23 21.27 6.87 -59.65
C PRO A 23 22.10 7.69 -58.63
N THR A 24 23.21 7.08 -58.23
CA THR A 24 24.58 7.59 -57.94
C THR A 24 24.83 9.08 -57.61
N THR A 25 25.56 9.35 -56.51
CA THR A 25 26.72 10.27 -56.48
C THR A 25 27.63 10.04 -55.25
N SER A 26 28.91 9.79 -55.57
CA SER A 26 30.18 10.08 -54.88
C SER A 26 30.39 9.75 -53.39
N HIS A 27 31.36 8.86 -53.20
CA HIS A 27 32.03 8.42 -51.97
C HIS A 27 32.74 9.52 -51.17
N ASP A 28 32.66 9.40 -49.85
CA ASP A 28 33.73 9.70 -48.91
C ASP A 28 33.90 8.42 -48.05
N PRO A 29 35.05 7.71 -48.04
CA PRO A 29 35.15 6.42 -47.36
C PRO A 29 35.29 6.65 -45.85
N GLY A 30 34.15 6.66 -45.17
CA GLY A 30 34.10 6.57 -43.72
C GLY A 30 34.59 5.22 -43.22
N ILE A 31 35.11 5.22 -42.00
CA ILE A 31 35.78 4.15 -41.22
C ILE A 31 35.06 2.79 -41.10
N LEU A 32 33.94 2.59 -41.81
CA LEU A 32 33.06 1.42 -41.75
C LEU A 32 33.17 0.47 -42.96
N ASP A 33 33.97 0.80 -43.99
CA ASP A 33 34.20 -0.10 -45.14
C ASP A 33 35.30 -1.15 -44.91
N GLU A 34 35.96 -1.16 -43.76
CA GLU A 34 36.90 -2.23 -43.33
C GLU A 34 36.22 -3.26 -42.40
N GLY A 35 34.91 -3.47 -42.56
CA GLY A 35 34.19 -4.52 -41.83
C GLY A 35 34.40 -5.88 -42.48
N ALA A 36 34.94 -6.84 -41.73
CA ALA A 36 35.04 -8.24 -42.16
C ALA A 36 33.68 -8.74 -42.69
N THR A 37 33.68 -9.25 -43.91
CA THR A 37 32.47 -9.73 -44.57
C THR A 37 32.05 -11.09 -44.03
N PHE A 38 30.79 -11.47 -44.27
CA PHE A 38 30.27 -12.79 -43.89
C PHE A 38 31.07 -13.96 -44.49
N ALA A 39 31.76 -13.74 -45.62
CA ALA A 39 32.66 -14.71 -46.24
C ALA A 39 34.00 -14.84 -45.50
N ASP A 40 34.47 -13.76 -44.86
CA ASP A 40 35.74 -13.73 -44.12
C ASP A 40 35.65 -14.50 -42.80
N VAL A 41 34.47 -14.54 -42.17
CA VAL A 41 34.24 -15.28 -40.91
C VAL A 41 34.11 -16.79 -41.15
N HIS A 42 33.65 -17.21 -42.33
CA HIS A 42 33.41 -18.63 -42.65
C HIS A 42 34.57 -19.34 -43.34
N SER A 43 35.63 -18.63 -43.72
CA SER A 43 36.87 -19.19 -44.26
C SER A 43 37.93 -19.47 -43.19
N VAL A 44 37.62 -19.20 -41.91
CA VAL A 44 38.50 -19.53 -40.78
C VAL A 44 38.51 -21.05 -40.59
N ILE A 45 39.48 -21.72 -41.19
CA ILE A 45 39.87 -23.08 -40.81
C ILE A 45 40.46 -22.98 -39.40
N LEU A 46 39.65 -23.32 -38.40
CA LEU A 46 40.13 -23.48 -37.03
C LEU A 46 41.07 -24.68 -37.01
N ASP A 47 42.37 -24.41 -36.85
CA ASP A 47 43.38 -25.44 -36.63
C ASP A 47 43.02 -26.21 -35.35
N PRO A 48 42.96 -27.56 -35.33
CA PRO A 48 42.46 -28.34 -34.18
C PRO A 48 43.25 -28.11 -32.88
N THR A 49 44.40 -27.44 -32.95
CA THR A 49 45.29 -27.14 -31.83
C THR A 49 45.17 -25.72 -31.27
N SER A 50 44.35 -24.82 -31.85
CA SER A 50 44.17 -23.48 -31.30
C SER A 50 43.27 -23.51 -30.07
N LYS A 51 43.86 -23.46 -28.87
CA LYS A 51 43.12 -23.21 -27.62
C LYS A 51 42.58 -21.78 -27.64
N LEU A 52 41.30 -21.61 -27.32
CA LEU A 52 40.70 -20.29 -27.13
C LEU A 52 41.53 -19.50 -26.10
N PRO A 53 41.72 -18.18 -26.28
CA PRO A 53 42.53 -17.33 -25.40
C PRO A 53 41.94 -17.17 -23.98
N TYR A 54 40.78 -17.78 -23.72
CA TYR A 54 40.09 -17.77 -22.44
C TYR A 54 39.94 -19.20 -21.92
N PRO A 55 40.12 -19.43 -20.60
CA PRO A 55 39.91 -20.75 -20.02
C PRO A 55 38.48 -21.26 -20.28
N ASP A 56 38.33 -22.53 -20.69
CA ASP A 56 37.05 -23.15 -21.10
C ASP A 56 35.91 -22.96 -20.11
N LYS A 57 36.23 -22.84 -18.81
CA LYS A 57 35.25 -22.58 -17.75
C LYS A 57 34.51 -21.26 -17.96
N TYR A 58 35.23 -20.19 -18.32
CA TYR A 58 34.63 -18.87 -18.54
C TYR A 58 33.79 -18.83 -19.81
N VAL A 59 34.22 -19.54 -20.85
CA VAL A 59 33.46 -19.67 -22.09
C VAL A 59 32.14 -20.41 -21.84
N LYS A 60 32.17 -21.52 -21.10
CA LYS A 60 30.96 -22.26 -20.71
C LYS A 60 30.02 -21.44 -19.83
N GLU A 61 30.53 -20.77 -18.79
CA GLU A 61 29.73 -19.89 -17.93
C GLU A 61 29.09 -18.74 -18.73
N HIS A 62 29.84 -18.14 -19.65
CA HIS A 62 29.33 -17.09 -20.51
C HIS A 62 28.24 -17.61 -21.46
N ILE A 63 28.46 -18.74 -22.13
CA ILE A 63 27.47 -19.37 -23.01
C ILE A 63 26.20 -19.73 -22.23
N GLU A 64 26.31 -20.30 -21.03
CA GLU A 64 25.16 -20.62 -20.20
C GLU A 64 24.39 -19.38 -19.73
N LYS A 65 25.11 -18.32 -19.33
CA LYS A 65 24.52 -17.06 -18.91
C LYS A 65 23.77 -16.40 -20.06
N THR A 66 24.41 -16.30 -21.22
CA THR A 66 23.81 -15.76 -22.45
C THR A 66 22.62 -16.61 -22.90
N SER A 67 22.70 -17.94 -22.80
CA SER A 67 21.58 -18.84 -23.12
C SER A 67 20.38 -18.64 -22.19
N LYS A 68 20.62 -18.45 -20.88
CA LYS A 68 19.55 -18.15 -19.90
C LYS A 68 18.93 -16.78 -20.14
N GLU A 69 19.73 -15.78 -20.50
CA GLU A 69 19.27 -14.42 -20.81
C GLU A 69 18.45 -14.40 -22.11
N LEU A 70 18.92 -15.05 -23.17
CA LEU A 70 18.18 -15.24 -24.42
C LEU A 70 16.87 -16.02 -24.20
N LEU A 71 16.87 -17.05 -23.35
CA LEU A 71 15.65 -17.78 -23.00
C LEU A 71 14.66 -16.89 -22.24
N LYS A 72 15.14 -16.02 -21.33
CA LYS A 72 14.32 -15.03 -20.62
C LYS A 72 13.72 -14.01 -21.59
N GLU A 73 14.50 -13.47 -22.52
CA GLU A 73 14.00 -12.54 -23.54
C GLU A 73 13.00 -13.22 -24.47
N ARG A 74 13.29 -14.43 -24.94
CA ARG A 74 12.39 -15.19 -25.81
C ARG A 74 11.07 -15.52 -25.10
N ASN A 75 11.12 -15.85 -23.81
CA ASN A 75 9.92 -16.05 -22.99
C ASN A 75 9.15 -14.73 -22.77
N LYS A 76 9.84 -13.60 -22.60
CA LYS A 76 9.24 -12.26 -22.48
C LYS A 76 8.52 -11.83 -23.76
N ILE A 77 9.08 -12.16 -24.92
CA ILE A 77 8.48 -11.92 -26.24
C ILE A 77 7.29 -12.87 -26.49
N ARG A 78 7.44 -14.16 -26.15
CA ARG A 78 6.42 -15.20 -26.44
C ARG A 78 5.19 -15.15 -25.53
N TYR A 79 5.35 -14.75 -24.27
CA TYR A 79 4.26 -14.74 -23.29
C TYR A 79 3.82 -13.33 -22.86
N GLY A 80 4.50 -12.28 -23.34
CA GLY A 80 4.37 -10.94 -22.78
C GLY A 80 4.74 -10.90 -21.29
N ASN A 81 4.77 -9.72 -20.69
CA ASN A 81 4.63 -9.63 -19.23
C ASN A 81 3.19 -10.07 -18.88
N LYS A 82 2.92 -11.38 -18.81
CA LYS A 82 1.84 -11.86 -17.93
C LYS A 82 2.27 -11.56 -16.50
N LYS A 83 2.21 -10.28 -16.12
CA LYS A 83 2.03 -9.92 -14.71
C LYS A 83 0.85 -10.77 -14.29
N LYS A 84 1.05 -11.70 -13.33
CA LYS A 84 -0.08 -12.36 -12.67
C LYS A 84 -1.06 -11.24 -12.36
N ALA A 85 -2.26 -11.31 -12.92
CA ALA A 85 -3.28 -10.32 -12.61
C ALA A 85 -3.30 -10.22 -11.08
N PRO A 86 -3.23 -9.01 -10.51
CA PRO A 86 -3.45 -8.87 -9.07
C PRO A 86 -4.76 -9.60 -8.77
N ASN A 87 -4.83 -10.31 -7.64
CA ASN A 87 -5.96 -11.16 -7.25
C ASN A 87 -7.20 -10.32 -6.88
N VAL A 88 -7.57 -9.43 -7.80
CA VAL A 88 -8.63 -8.44 -7.69
C VAL A 88 -9.91 -9.14 -8.04
N ILE A 89 -10.85 -9.11 -7.11
CA ILE A 89 -12.21 -9.57 -7.31
C ILE A 89 -12.93 -8.50 -8.13
N VAL A 90 -13.57 -8.95 -9.21
CA VAL A 90 -14.28 -8.09 -10.16
C VAL A 90 -15.75 -8.05 -9.80
N PHE A 91 -16.31 -6.83 -9.68
CA PHE A 91 -17.67 -6.56 -9.24
C PHE A 91 -18.53 -5.91 -10.34
N ASP A 92 -18.30 -6.24 -11.61
CA ASP A 92 -18.99 -5.62 -12.76
C ASP A 92 -20.52 -5.84 -12.78
N HIS A 93 -21.02 -6.78 -11.97
CA HIS A 93 -22.45 -7.04 -11.78
C HIS A 93 -23.13 -6.01 -10.85
N ILE A 94 -22.35 -5.22 -10.10
CA ILE A 94 -22.85 -4.14 -9.23
C ILE A 94 -22.54 -2.81 -9.93
N PRO A 95 -23.55 -1.96 -10.20
CA PRO A 95 -23.33 -0.61 -10.72
C PRO A 95 -22.32 0.14 -9.84
N LEU A 96 -21.42 0.92 -10.45
CA LEU A 96 -20.28 1.49 -9.73
C LEU A 96 -20.72 2.43 -8.59
N GLU A 97 -21.79 3.18 -8.82
CA GLU A 97 -22.46 4.07 -7.87
C GLU A 97 -23.07 3.34 -6.67
N ASP A 98 -23.39 2.05 -6.82
CA ASP A 98 -23.92 1.20 -5.75
C ASP A 98 -22.83 0.45 -5.00
N GLN A 99 -21.59 0.42 -5.52
CA GLN A 99 -20.46 -0.21 -4.86
C GLN A 99 -20.03 0.60 -3.62
N ILE A 100 -19.67 -0.12 -2.56
CA ILE A 100 -19.23 0.45 -1.29
C ILE A 100 -17.76 0.13 -1.04
N VAL A 101 -17.00 1.17 -0.72
CA VAL A 101 -15.61 1.11 -0.24
C VAL A 101 -15.61 1.44 1.25
N CYS A 102 -15.31 0.46 2.10
CA CYS A 102 -15.19 0.71 3.54
C CYS A 102 -13.76 1.13 3.92
N LEU A 103 -13.65 2.22 4.67
CA LEU A 103 -12.40 2.77 5.18
C LEU A 103 -12.37 2.64 6.69
N PHE A 104 -11.30 2.06 7.24
CA PHE A 104 -11.17 1.80 8.67
C PHE A 104 -10.05 2.64 9.30
N PRO A 105 -10.35 3.51 10.28
CA PRO A 105 -9.38 4.41 10.87
C PRO A 105 -8.29 3.68 11.66
N GLY A 106 -7.18 4.38 11.91
CA GLY A 106 -6.04 3.89 12.68
C GLY A 106 -5.92 4.53 14.05
N GLN A 107 -4.81 4.22 14.73
CA GLN A 107 -4.42 4.90 15.96
C GLN A 107 -4.33 6.41 15.76
N GLY A 108 -4.80 7.18 16.75
CA GLY A 108 -4.93 8.64 16.70
C GLY A 108 -6.35 9.10 16.39
N ALA A 109 -7.26 8.19 16.02
CA ALA A 109 -8.67 8.50 15.79
C ALA A 109 -9.56 8.32 17.05
N GLN A 110 -9.04 7.65 18.08
CA GLN A 110 -9.78 7.37 19.31
C GLN A 110 -10.14 8.64 20.09
N TYR A 111 -11.29 8.61 20.76
CA TYR A 111 -11.73 9.65 21.68
C TYR A 111 -12.61 9.03 22.78
N VAL A 112 -12.61 9.62 23.98
CA VAL A 112 -13.52 9.19 25.05
C VAL A 112 -14.96 9.54 24.66
N GLY A 113 -15.86 8.57 24.76
CA GLY A 113 -17.23 8.63 24.28
C GLY A 113 -17.45 7.90 22.96
N MET A 114 -16.39 7.35 22.35
CA MET A 114 -16.55 6.46 21.20
C MET A 114 -17.24 5.17 21.65
N GLY A 115 -18.20 4.67 20.87
CA GLY A 115 -19.04 3.52 21.23
C GLY A 115 -20.43 3.90 21.74
N ASN A 116 -20.64 5.14 22.21
CA ASN A 116 -21.95 5.59 22.71
C ASN A 116 -23.04 5.52 21.64
N LYS A 117 -22.70 5.71 20.37
CA LYS A 117 -23.66 5.67 19.25
C LYS A 117 -23.92 4.26 18.75
N LEU A 118 -23.34 3.24 19.38
CA LEU A 118 -23.49 1.84 18.99
C LEU A 118 -24.45 1.08 19.91
N ASN A 119 -24.94 1.72 20.98
CA ASN A 119 -25.79 1.10 22.01
C ASN A 119 -27.17 0.66 21.53
N ASP A 120 -27.66 1.26 20.46
CA ASP A 120 -28.94 0.94 19.84
C ASP A 120 -28.87 -0.30 18.93
N CYS A 121 -27.68 -0.83 18.65
CA CYS A 121 -27.48 -1.99 17.79
C CYS A 121 -27.00 -3.21 18.59
N PRO A 122 -27.83 -4.28 18.71
CA PRO A 122 -27.45 -5.51 19.42
C PRO A 122 -26.18 -6.17 18.89
N GLN A 123 -25.99 -6.18 17.57
CA GLN A 123 -24.81 -6.76 16.92
C GLN A 123 -23.53 -5.99 17.31
N ALA A 124 -23.60 -4.66 17.37
CA ALA A 124 -22.48 -3.84 17.78
C ALA A 124 -22.16 -4.02 19.28
N LYS A 125 -23.17 -4.17 20.14
CA LYS A 125 -23.00 -4.51 21.56
C LYS A 125 -22.32 -5.86 21.76
N ALA A 126 -22.74 -6.88 21.03
CA ALA A 126 -22.14 -8.21 21.10
C ALA A 126 -20.64 -8.20 20.75
N VAL A 127 -20.21 -7.33 19.82
CA VAL A 127 -18.78 -7.14 19.51
C VAL A 127 -18.02 -6.62 20.74
N PHE A 128 -18.56 -5.64 21.46
CA PHE A 128 -17.93 -5.11 22.68
C PHE A 128 -17.91 -6.12 23.83
N GLU A 129 -19.00 -6.84 24.05
CA GLU A 129 -19.11 -7.88 25.07
C GLU A 129 -18.07 -8.98 24.82
N ARG A 130 -18.04 -9.51 23.59
CA ARG A 130 -17.06 -10.52 23.17
C ARG A 130 -15.62 -10.02 23.29
N SER A 131 -15.40 -8.74 23.00
CA SER A 131 -14.07 -8.14 23.15
C SER A 131 -13.60 -8.12 24.59
N SER A 132 -14.50 -7.76 25.51
CA SER A 132 -14.19 -7.70 26.94
C SER A 132 -13.84 -9.08 27.50
N GLU A 133 -14.52 -10.13 27.03
CA GLU A 133 -14.18 -11.53 27.35
C GLU A 133 -12.78 -11.92 26.89
N ILE A 134 -12.43 -11.57 25.64
CA ILE A 134 -11.13 -11.93 25.04
C ILE A 134 -9.98 -11.15 25.69
N LEU A 135 -10.19 -9.86 25.99
CA LEU A 135 -9.15 -8.97 26.52
C LEU A 135 -9.03 -9.03 28.05
N GLY A 136 -10.06 -9.52 28.75
CA GLY A 136 -10.09 -9.60 30.20
C GLY A 136 -10.32 -8.26 30.92
N TYR A 137 -10.80 -7.23 30.20
CA TYR A 137 -11.19 -5.95 30.78
C TYR A 137 -12.34 -5.32 29.99
N ASP A 138 -13.10 -4.43 30.64
CA ASP A 138 -14.22 -3.74 30.01
C ASP A 138 -13.73 -2.66 29.03
N VAL A 139 -13.60 -3.05 27.77
CA VAL A 139 -13.16 -2.15 26.69
C VAL A 139 -14.27 -1.16 26.29
N TYR A 140 -15.53 -1.53 26.47
CA TYR A 140 -16.65 -0.64 26.18
C TYR A 140 -16.63 0.56 27.11
N LYS A 141 -16.53 0.33 28.42
CA LYS A 141 -16.38 1.38 29.43
C LYS A 141 -15.15 2.24 29.20
N LEU A 142 -14.03 1.63 28.82
CA LEU A 142 -12.81 2.39 28.49
C LEU A 142 -13.03 3.33 27.29
N CYS A 143 -13.76 2.89 26.27
CA CYS A 143 -14.09 3.70 25.09
C CYS A 143 -15.08 4.82 25.42
N THR A 144 -16.10 4.55 26.22
CA THR A 144 -17.20 5.50 26.49
C THR A 144 -16.91 6.46 27.63
N GLU A 145 -16.22 6.02 28.68
CA GLU A 145 -15.98 6.79 29.91
C GLU A 145 -14.50 7.16 30.13
N GLY A 146 -13.56 6.44 29.50
CA GLY A 146 -12.13 6.70 29.64
C GLY A 146 -11.49 6.01 30.86
N PRO A 147 -10.43 6.57 31.48
CA PRO A 147 -9.88 7.92 31.26
C PRO A 147 -9.11 8.04 29.94
N LYS A 148 -9.08 9.25 29.37
CA LYS A 148 -8.38 9.56 28.10
C LYS A 148 -6.91 9.12 28.12
N THR A 149 -6.22 9.36 29.23
CA THR A 149 -4.80 9.00 29.40
C THR A 149 -4.54 7.50 29.30
N LYS A 150 -5.49 6.66 29.71
CA LYS A 150 -5.40 5.20 29.54
C LYS A 150 -5.76 4.81 28.10
N LEU A 151 -6.86 5.38 27.58
CA LEU A 151 -7.31 5.10 26.22
C LEU A 151 -6.25 5.44 25.16
N ASP A 152 -5.49 6.52 25.34
CA ASP A 152 -4.45 6.94 24.38
C ASP A 152 -3.19 6.07 24.38
N GLN A 153 -2.98 5.23 25.40
CA GLN A 153 -1.84 4.33 25.39
C GLN A 153 -1.99 3.31 24.26
N THR A 154 -0.90 3.05 23.55
CA THR A 154 -0.84 2.12 22.40
C THR A 154 -1.47 0.76 22.69
N LEU A 155 -1.29 0.26 23.92
CA LEU A 155 -1.86 -0.98 24.41
C LEU A 155 -3.39 -1.01 24.30
N TYR A 156 -4.06 0.11 24.60
CA TYR A 156 -5.52 0.19 24.66
C TYR A 156 -6.13 0.83 23.41
N CYS A 157 -5.51 1.86 22.82
CA CYS A 157 -6.08 2.54 21.66
C CYS A 157 -6.18 1.62 20.44
N GLN A 158 -5.21 0.71 20.24
CA GLN A 158 -5.22 -0.19 19.08
C GLN A 158 -6.41 -1.17 19.12
N PRO A 159 -6.62 -1.97 20.18
CA PRO A 159 -7.82 -2.76 20.34
C PRO A 159 -9.09 -1.90 20.27
N ALA A 160 -9.12 -0.76 20.96
CA ALA A 160 -10.31 0.09 21.03
C ALA A 160 -10.75 0.65 19.66
N VAL A 161 -9.80 1.10 18.83
CA VAL A 161 -10.08 1.54 17.45
C VAL A 161 -10.53 0.37 16.57
N PHE A 162 -9.90 -0.79 16.69
CA PHE A 162 -10.29 -1.99 15.95
C PHE A 162 -11.72 -2.43 16.30
N ILE A 163 -12.03 -2.55 17.59
CA ILE A 163 -13.33 -2.99 18.11
C ILE A 163 -14.43 -2.02 17.72
N SER A 164 -14.23 -0.71 17.94
CA SER A 164 -15.21 0.30 17.55
C SER A 164 -15.46 0.29 16.05
N SER A 165 -14.43 0.10 15.22
CA SER A 165 -14.56 -0.01 13.76
C SER A 165 -15.39 -1.21 13.31
N VAL A 166 -15.16 -2.39 13.91
CA VAL A 166 -15.94 -3.60 13.62
C VAL A 166 -17.37 -3.46 14.13
N ALA A 167 -17.58 -2.92 15.33
CA ALA A 167 -18.91 -2.68 15.87
C ALA A 167 -19.70 -1.67 15.01
N THR A 168 -19.05 -0.64 14.48
CA THR A 168 -19.65 0.28 13.49
C THR A 168 -19.97 -0.42 12.17
N LEU A 169 -19.13 -1.33 11.69
CA LEU A 169 -19.42 -2.14 10.49
C LEU A 169 -20.67 -2.98 10.68
N GLU A 170 -20.84 -3.61 11.85
CA GLU A 170 -22.02 -4.43 12.14
C GLU A 170 -23.29 -3.57 12.22
N LYS A 171 -23.22 -2.38 12.84
CA LYS A 171 -24.32 -1.41 12.79
C LYS A 171 -24.64 -0.96 11.36
N PHE A 172 -23.62 -0.70 10.55
CA PHE A 172 -23.81 -0.29 9.15
C PHE A 172 -24.52 -1.37 8.35
N LYS A 173 -24.08 -2.64 8.45
CA LYS A 173 -24.75 -3.79 7.81
C LYS A 173 -26.18 -3.98 8.29
N ALA A 174 -26.42 -3.83 9.60
CA ALA A 174 -27.76 -3.95 10.17
C ALA A 174 -28.73 -2.85 9.69
N SER A 175 -28.22 -1.71 9.20
CA SER A 175 -29.07 -0.64 8.70
C SER A 175 -29.76 -0.96 7.37
N ASN A 176 -29.20 -1.86 6.56
CA ASN A 176 -29.78 -2.32 5.30
C ASN A 176 -29.11 -3.64 4.88
N GLU A 177 -29.92 -4.69 4.72
CA GLU A 177 -29.47 -6.06 4.41
C GLU A 177 -28.62 -6.15 3.13
N THR A 178 -28.85 -5.27 2.16
CA THR A 178 -28.10 -5.25 0.88
C THR A 178 -26.71 -4.63 0.99
N ILE A 179 -26.35 -4.01 2.11
CA ILE A 179 -25.04 -3.34 2.26
C ILE A 179 -23.91 -4.36 2.16
N ALA A 180 -24.06 -5.52 2.82
CA ALA A 180 -23.01 -6.52 2.88
C ALA A 180 -22.57 -6.99 1.47
N ASP A 181 -23.54 -7.20 0.57
CA ASP A 181 -23.30 -7.65 -0.80
C ASP A 181 -22.71 -6.56 -1.70
N ARG A 182 -22.84 -5.29 -1.31
CA ARG A 182 -22.34 -4.13 -2.05
C ARG A 182 -20.92 -3.70 -1.63
N ILE A 183 -20.36 -4.28 -0.58
CA ILE A 183 -18.97 -4.00 -0.17
C ILE A 183 -18.00 -4.68 -1.14
N THR A 184 -17.36 -3.88 -1.99
CA THR A 184 -16.44 -4.36 -3.04
C THR A 184 -14.97 -4.17 -2.69
N ASP A 185 -14.69 -3.21 -1.80
CA ASP A 185 -13.35 -2.84 -1.38
C ASP A 185 -13.32 -2.46 0.10
N VAL A 186 -12.24 -2.87 0.78
CA VAL A 186 -11.98 -2.51 2.17
C VAL A 186 -10.52 -2.13 2.35
N ALA A 187 -10.29 -1.00 3.01
CA ALA A 187 -8.95 -0.52 3.32
C ALA A 187 -8.91 0.06 4.72
N GLY A 188 -7.87 -0.26 5.48
CA GLY A 188 -7.70 0.26 6.83
C GLY A 188 -6.35 0.90 7.02
N PHE A 189 -6.27 1.92 7.86
CA PHE A 189 -5.02 2.63 8.14
C PHE A 189 -4.32 2.03 9.37
N SER A 190 -3.12 1.49 9.19
CA SER A 190 -2.34 0.84 10.25
C SER A 190 -3.16 -0.24 10.98
N VAL A 191 -3.51 -0.05 12.26
CA VAL A 191 -4.34 -1.02 13.00
C VAL A 191 -5.73 -1.22 12.36
N GLY A 192 -6.27 -0.23 11.64
CA GLY A 192 -7.51 -0.37 10.89
C GLY A 192 -7.46 -1.46 9.81
N GLU A 193 -6.27 -1.86 9.35
CA GLU A 193 -6.09 -2.95 8.38
C GLU A 193 -6.64 -4.28 8.91
N PHE A 194 -6.62 -4.50 10.23
CA PHE A 194 -7.22 -5.69 10.84
C PHE A 194 -8.75 -5.67 10.77
N ALA A 195 -9.37 -4.50 10.94
CA ALA A 195 -10.81 -4.34 10.72
C ALA A 195 -11.17 -4.56 9.24
N ALA A 196 -10.32 -4.09 8.31
CA ALA A 196 -10.47 -4.38 6.88
C ALA A 196 -10.34 -5.88 6.56
N LEU A 197 -9.41 -6.60 7.19
CA LEU A 197 -9.26 -8.04 7.03
C LEU A 197 -10.48 -8.82 7.57
N VAL A 198 -11.08 -8.37 8.67
CA VAL A 198 -12.35 -8.93 9.19
C VAL A 198 -13.51 -8.61 8.25
N ALA A 199 -13.64 -7.37 7.81
CA ALA A 199 -14.70 -6.94 6.88
C ALA A 199 -14.64 -7.69 5.54
N GLY A 200 -13.41 -7.94 5.04
CA GLY A 200 -13.17 -8.74 3.85
C GLY A 200 -13.29 -10.24 4.07
N GLY A 201 -13.56 -10.69 5.30
CA GLY A 201 -13.74 -12.09 5.65
C GLY A 201 -12.46 -12.93 5.61
N VAL A 202 -11.27 -12.31 5.63
CA VAL A 202 -9.97 -13.00 5.65
C VAL A 202 -9.65 -13.51 7.05
N LEU A 203 -9.96 -12.72 8.07
CA LEU A 203 -9.80 -13.06 9.48
C LEU A 203 -11.15 -13.16 10.18
N SER A 204 -11.26 -14.07 11.15
CA SER A 204 -12.34 -14.04 12.13
C SER A 204 -12.16 -12.83 13.07
N PHE A 205 -13.24 -12.36 13.68
CA PHE A 205 -13.17 -11.26 14.65
C PHE A 205 -12.27 -11.61 15.84
N ASP A 206 -12.48 -12.78 16.44
CA ASP A 206 -11.75 -13.24 17.62
C ASP A 206 -10.25 -13.36 17.35
N ASP A 207 -9.86 -13.95 16.21
CA ASP A 207 -8.45 -14.10 15.87
C ASP A 207 -7.80 -12.76 15.53
N ALA A 208 -8.51 -11.89 14.80
CA ALA A 208 -8.04 -10.54 14.53
C ALA A 208 -7.82 -9.76 15.84
N LEU A 209 -8.73 -9.87 16.82
CA LEU A 209 -8.59 -9.19 18.11
C LEU A 209 -7.36 -9.69 18.89
N LYS A 210 -7.14 -11.00 18.95
CA LYS A 210 -5.94 -11.58 19.59
C LYS A 210 -4.65 -11.10 18.92
N VAL A 211 -4.64 -11.01 17.59
CA VAL A 211 -3.48 -10.51 16.84
C VAL A 211 -3.27 -9.01 17.07
N VAL A 212 -4.35 -8.21 17.13
CA VAL A 212 -4.29 -6.77 17.44
C VAL A 212 -3.78 -6.53 18.86
N ASP A 213 -4.25 -7.29 19.84
CA ASP A 213 -3.76 -7.21 21.23
C ASP A 213 -2.27 -7.56 21.33
N ALA A 214 -1.84 -8.66 20.69
CA ALA A 214 -0.43 -9.03 20.62
C ALA A 214 0.42 -7.94 19.93
N ARG A 215 -0.08 -7.35 18.83
CA ARG A 215 0.56 -6.23 18.14
C ARG A 215 0.68 -5.01 19.04
N ALA A 216 -0.38 -4.64 19.74
CA ALA A 216 -0.43 -3.48 20.61
C ALA A 216 0.58 -3.60 21.76
N LYS A 217 0.64 -4.77 22.41
CA LYS A 217 1.63 -5.10 23.45
C LYS A 217 3.05 -5.02 22.93
N ALA A 218 3.34 -5.70 21.82
CA ALA A 218 4.69 -5.75 21.26
C ALA A 218 5.20 -4.36 20.79
N MET A 219 4.34 -3.57 20.15
CA MET A 219 4.69 -2.19 19.75
C MET A 219 4.83 -1.27 20.97
N HIS A 220 4.02 -1.45 22.01
CA HIS A 220 4.16 -0.71 23.26
C HIS A 220 5.51 -0.99 23.94
N GLU A 221 5.94 -2.25 23.98
CA GLU A 221 7.26 -2.66 24.49
C GLU A 221 8.40 -2.01 23.69
N CYS A 222 8.32 -1.99 22.35
CA CYS A 222 9.33 -1.35 21.50
C CYS A 222 9.49 0.15 21.77
N ASN A 223 8.41 0.83 22.16
CA ASN A 223 8.44 2.26 22.49
C ASN A 223 9.17 2.56 23.81
N GLN A 224 9.24 1.58 24.72
CA GLN A 224 9.98 1.74 25.99
C GLN A 224 11.49 1.63 25.81
N LEU A 225 11.95 1.05 24.70
CA LEU A 225 13.38 0.82 24.45
C LEU A 225 14.11 2.10 24.04
N ILE A 226 13.46 2.94 23.23
CA ILE A 226 14.10 4.11 22.60
C ILE A 226 13.14 5.29 22.58
N ARG A 227 13.58 6.42 23.13
CA ARG A 227 12.84 7.67 23.06
C ARG A 227 12.75 8.14 21.60
N SER A 228 11.54 8.19 21.10
CA SER A 228 11.22 8.36 19.68
C SER A 228 9.82 8.93 19.53
N GLY A 229 9.48 9.32 18.31
CA GLY A 229 8.15 9.83 17.99
C GLY A 229 7.93 9.91 16.49
N MET A 230 6.86 10.61 16.10
CA MET A 230 6.50 10.79 14.70
C MET A 230 6.20 12.26 14.42
N MET A 231 6.50 12.69 13.19
CA MET A 231 6.30 14.06 12.75
C MET A 231 5.61 14.09 11.39
N THR A 232 4.55 14.87 11.26
CA THR A 232 3.99 15.21 9.94
C THR A 232 4.92 16.19 9.24
N VAL A 233 5.28 15.88 8.00
CA VAL A 233 6.10 16.72 7.14
C VAL A 233 5.33 17.02 5.85
N ARG A 234 5.14 18.31 5.55
CA ARG A 234 4.66 18.77 4.24
C ARG A 234 5.84 19.20 3.39
N VAL A 235 5.95 18.59 2.22
CA VAL A 235 7.00 18.79 1.24
C VAL A 235 6.43 19.22 -0.10
N ASN A 236 7.23 19.91 -0.89
CA ASN A 236 6.97 20.30 -2.26
C ASN A 236 8.13 19.82 -3.17
N ALA A 237 8.17 20.25 -4.43
CA ALA A 237 9.18 19.83 -5.39
C ALA A 237 10.62 20.26 -5.02
N SER A 238 10.80 21.34 -4.25
CA SER A 238 12.12 21.83 -3.80
C SER A 238 12.51 21.34 -2.41
N SER A 239 11.64 20.58 -1.73
CA SER A 239 11.93 20.02 -0.41
C SER A 239 12.91 18.85 -0.50
N ARG A 240 13.90 18.82 0.40
CA ARG A 240 14.98 17.84 0.39
C ARG A 240 14.85 16.85 1.55
N LEU A 241 13.71 16.16 1.61
CA LEU A 241 13.37 15.27 2.74
C LEU A 241 14.37 14.11 2.93
N GLN A 242 14.81 13.48 1.85
CA GLN A 242 15.76 12.37 1.96
C GLN A 242 17.13 12.84 2.50
N GLU A 243 17.60 14.00 2.05
CA GLU A 243 18.82 14.62 2.56
C GLU A 243 18.68 14.93 4.05
N ALA A 244 17.57 15.56 4.46
CA ALA A 244 17.28 15.88 5.85
C ALA A 244 17.27 14.64 6.77
N MET A 245 16.66 13.54 6.33
CA MET A 245 16.63 12.29 7.11
C MET A 245 18.01 11.65 7.21
N ASN A 246 18.82 11.72 6.14
CA ASN A 246 20.19 11.21 6.18
C ASN A 246 21.07 12.05 7.13
N ASP A 247 20.96 13.38 7.07
CA ASP A 247 21.69 14.28 7.95
C ASP A 247 21.28 14.11 9.41
N ALA A 248 19.97 13.94 9.68
CA ALA A 248 19.47 13.62 11.01
C ALA A 248 20.06 12.31 11.56
N LYS A 249 20.16 11.26 10.72
CA LYS A 249 20.79 9.98 11.09
C LYS A 249 22.28 10.14 11.39
N MET A 250 23.00 10.97 10.64
CA MET A 250 24.42 11.24 10.92
C MET A 250 24.60 11.85 12.32
N VAL A 251 23.76 12.82 12.70
CA VAL A 251 23.78 13.42 14.05
C VAL A 251 23.46 12.40 15.13
N SER A 252 22.49 11.50 14.90
CA SER A 252 22.20 10.40 15.83
C SER A 252 23.40 9.46 15.99
N ARG A 253 24.06 9.11 14.88
CA ARG A 253 25.27 8.26 14.86
C ARG A 253 26.42 8.89 15.63
N GLU A 254 26.68 10.19 15.45
CA GLU A 254 27.73 10.92 16.16
C GLU A 254 27.53 10.92 17.68
N LYS A 255 26.27 10.85 18.13
CA LYS A 255 25.92 10.72 19.55
C LYS A 255 25.88 9.26 20.06
N GLY A 256 26.11 8.28 19.19
CA GLY A 256 25.98 6.86 19.53
C GLY A 256 24.53 6.42 19.77
N GLU A 257 23.55 7.15 19.23
CA GLU A 257 22.12 6.84 19.34
C GLU A 257 21.61 6.07 18.10
N MET A 258 20.55 5.27 18.25
CA MET A 258 19.98 4.50 17.13
C MET A 258 19.46 5.43 16.01
N GLU A 259 19.88 5.15 14.77
CA GLU A 259 19.62 5.93 13.55
C GLU A 259 18.19 5.79 13.00
N VAL A 260 17.18 6.04 13.83
CA VAL A 260 15.77 6.02 13.41
C VAL A 260 15.40 7.38 12.84
N CYS A 261 15.18 7.44 11.52
CA CYS A 261 14.59 8.58 10.81
C CYS A 261 14.09 8.12 9.44
N GLU A 262 12.85 7.66 9.37
CA GLU A 262 12.30 7.00 8.19
C GLU A 262 10.88 7.49 7.90
N ILE A 263 10.48 7.46 6.63
CA ILE A 263 9.08 7.69 6.29
C ILE A 263 8.27 6.51 6.85
N ALA A 264 7.34 6.82 7.73
CA ALA A 264 6.44 5.88 8.38
C ALA A 264 5.06 5.83 7.71
N ASN A 265 4.60 6.94 7.11
CA ASN A 265 3.32 6.99 6.42
C ASN A 265 3.38 7.90 5.19
N PHE A 266 2.81 7.45 4.07
CA PHE A 266 2.48 8.26 2.91
C PHE A 266 0.99 8.62 2.99
N LEU A 267 0.65 9.85 3.34
CA LEU A 267 -0.76 10.22 3.61
C LEU A 267 -1.50 10.62 2.34
N PHE A 268 -0.99 11.65 1.64
CA PHE A 268 -1.48 12.17 0.37
C PHE A 268 -0.39 13.01 -0.27
N CYS A 269 -0.62 13.52 -1.49
CA CYS A 269 0.39 14.23 -2.27
C CYS A 269 1.07 15.34 -1.45
N GLY A 270 2.39 15.25 -1.31
CA GLY A 270 3.21 16.22 -0.60
C GLY A 270 3.17 16.12 0.93
N VAL A 271 2.42 15.18 1.54
CA VAL A 271 2.37 15.03 3.00
C VAL A 271 2.73 13.62 3.43
N ARG A 272 3.72 13.53 4.32
CA ARG A 272 4.25 12.28 4.86
C ARG A 272 4.34 12.37 6.38
N VAL A 273 4.44 11.22 7.03
CA VAL A 273 4.83 11.13 8.43
C VAL A 273 6.20 10.48 8.50
N VAL A 274 7.12 11.09 9.24
CA VAL A 274 8.44 10.56 9.53
C VAL A 274 8.44 10.02 10.96
N GLY A 275 8.81 8.76 11.13
CA GLY A 275 9.13 8.20 12.44
C GLY A 275 10.62 8.39 12.73
N ALA A 276 10.96 8.96 13.88
CA ALA A 276 12.33 9.33 14.18
C ALA A 276 12.66 9.24 15.69
N SER A 277 13.94 9.05 16.01
CA SER A 277 14.47 9.22 17.37
C SER A 277 14.33 10.68 17.82
N GLU A 278 14.36 10.94 19.13
CA GLU A 278 14.28 12.32 19.66
C GLU A 278 15.35 13.24 19.08
N THR A 279 16.60 12.75 18.96
CA THR A 279 17.69 13.52 18.34
C THR A 279 17.40 13.84 16.87
N CYS A 280 16.95 12.87 16.09
CA CYS A 280 16.59 13.08 14.69
C CYS A 280 15.42 14.06 14.55
N MET A 281 14.39 13.96 15.39
CA MET A 281 13.25 14.89 15.37
C MET A 281 13.70 16.32 15.64
N ARG A 282 14.50 16.54 16.68
CA ARG A 282 15.07 17.86 16.98
C ARG A 282 15.88 18.43 15.83
N TYR A 283 16.71 17.60 15.19
CA TYR A 283 17.48 18.02 14.03
C TYR A 283 16.58 18.53 12.90
N LEU A 284 15.50 17.80 12.58
CA LEU A 284 14.55 18.20 11.55
C LEU A 284 13.84 19.52 11.89
N GLU A 285 13.53 19.75 13.17
CA GLU A 285 12.92 21.00 13.65
C GLU A 285 13.87 22.19 13.51
N GLU A 286 15.11 22.04 13.95
CA GLU A 286 16.14 23.08 13.88
C GLU A 286 16.51 23.42 12.42
N ASN A 287 16.35 22.47 11.49
CA ASN A 287 16.74 22.62 10.08
C ASN A 287 15.54 22.69 9.11
N GLN A 288 14.33 22.95 9.59
CA GLN A 288 13.12 22.95 8.76
C GLN A 288 13.24 23.85 7.52
N MET A 289 13.77 25.07 7.71
CA MET A 289 13.96 26.06 6.64
C MET A 289 15.02 25.62 5.63
N ARG A 290 16.12 25.01 6.10
CA ARG A 290 17.21 24.51 5.25
C ARG A 290 16.74 23.49 4.22
N TYR A 291 15.78 22.64 4.59
CA TYR A 291 15.24 21.59 3.71
C TYR A 291 13.92 21.95 3.03
N ASN A 292 13.49 23.21 3.12
CA ASN A 292 12.26 23.74 2.51
C ASN A 292 10.99 22.96 2.92
N PHE A 293 10.83 22.61 4.20
CA PHE A 293 9.57 22.00 4.67
C PHE A 293 8.54 23.09 4.99
N THR A 294 7.36 22.99 4.38
CA THR A 294 6.29 23.97 4.59
C THR A 294 5.60 23.77 5.94
N VAL A 295 5.49 22.52 6.39
CA VAL A 295 4.91 22.17 7.69
C VAL A 295 5.75 21.06 8.30
N LEU A 296 6.07 21.20 9.58
CA LEU A 296 6.67 20.16 10.41
C LEU A 296 5.95 20.17 11.76
N LYS A 297 5.30 19.06 12.13
CA LYS A 297 4.50 18.98 13.36
C LYS A 297 4.64 17.63 14.03
N ARG A 298 5.04 17.60 15.30
CA ARG A 298 5.06 16.38 16.12
C ARG A 298 3.64 15.81 16.29
N LEU A 299 3.54 14.49 16.27
CA LEU A 299 2.32 13.73 16.57
C LEU A 299 2.34 13.30 18.04
N GLU A 300 1.16 13.25 18.67
CA GLU A 300 0.97 12.80 20.05
C GLU A 300 1.00 11.27 20.12
N VAL A 301 2.17 10.68 19.85
CA VAL A 301 2.41 9.24 19.87
C VAL A 301 3.70 8.92 20.61
N SER A 302 3.77 7.73 21.19
CA SER A 302 4.84 7.32 22.08
C SER A 302 6.05 6.67 21.40
N GLY A 303 6.07 6.56 20.07
CA GLY A 303 7.23 6.02 19.36
C GLY A 303 7.16 6.13 17.84
N ALA A 304 8.25 5.77 17.17
CA ALA A 304 8.38 5.80 15.72
C ALA A 304 7.80 4.54 15.07
N PHE A 305 6.46 4.42 15.05
CA PHE A 305 5.77 3.30 14.40
C PHE A 305 6.06 3.22 12.91
N HIS A 306 5.93 2.02 12.32
CA HIS A 306 6.17 1.77 10.89
C HIS A 306 7.60 2.07 10.41
N THR A 307 8.56 1.95 11.33
CA THR A 307 10.00 2.07 11.08
C THR A 307 10.75 0.85 11.61
N VAL A 308 12.06 0.78 11.35
CA VAL A 308 12.95 -0.24 11.91
C VAL A 308 12.89 -0.38 13.44
N GLN A 309 12.47 0.65 14.17
CA GLN A 309 12.32 0.55 15.63
C GLN A 309 11.35 -0.55 16.06
N MET A 310 10.37 -0.90 15.21
CA MET A 310 9.37 -1.91 15.51
C MET A 310 9.83 -3.34 15.20
N GLU A 311 11.09 -3.57 14.79
CA GLU A 311 11.59 -4.91 14.44
C GLU A 311 11.42 -5.95 15.56
N PRO A 312 11.60 -5.63 16.86
CA PRO A 312 11.32 -6.60 17.92
C PRO A 312 9.85 -7.07 17.96
N ALA A 313 8.90 -6.22 17.56
CA ALA A 313 7.48 -6.57 17.53
C ALA A 313 7.12 -7.57 16.40
N VAL A 314 7.97 -7.66 15.36
CA VAL A 314 7.76 -8.55 14.20
C VAL A 314 7.68 -10.01 14.63
N ALA A 315 8.53 -10.45 15.57
CA ALA A 315 8.56 -11.83 16.03
C ALA A 315 7.26 -12.21 16.76
N ARG A 316 6.80 -11.36 17.68
CA ARG A 316 5.55 -11.58 18.42
C ARG A 316 4.33 -11.57 17.50
N LEU A 317 4.30 -10.65 16.53
CA LEU A 317 3.21 -10.61 15.56
C LEU A 317 3.21 -11.83 14.63
N ARG A 318 4.39 -12.31 14.22
CA ARG A 318 4.54 -13.53 13.42
C ARG A 318 4.00 -14.75 14.16
N GLU A 319 4.31 -14.86 15.44
CA GLU A 319 3.80 -15.94 16.30
C GLU A 319 2.28 -15.85 16.45
N ALA A 320 1.75 -14.67 16.77
CA ALA A 320 0.31 -14.45 16.94
C ALA A 320 -0.49 -14.80 15.67
N ILE A 321 0.03 -14.50 14.48
CA ILE A 321 -0.64 -14.83 13.22
C ILE A 321 -0.34 -16.25 12.73
N ALA A 322 0.64 -16.98 13.26
CA ALA A 322 1.07 -18.27 12.69
C ALA A 322 -0.05 -19.33 12.69
N GLY A 323 -0.77 -19.45 13.81
CA GLY A 323 -1.85 -20.43 14.01
C GLY A 323 -3.24 -19.98 13.57
N VAL A 324 -3.40 -18.75 13.10
CA VAL A 324 -4.70 -18.18 12.74
C VAL A 324 -5.17 -18.69 11.39
N GLU A 325 -6.42 -19.14 11.28
CA GLU A 325 -7.00 -19.55 10.00
C GLU A 325 -7.23 -18.34 9.09
N LEU A 326 -6.75 -18.42 7.84
CA LEU A 326 -6.96 -17.38 6.83
C LEU A 326 -7.94 -17.87 5.78
N ASN A 327 -9.03 -17.13 5.65
CA ASN A 327 -10.12 -17.41 4.73
C ASN A 327 -9.93 -16.68 3.39
N LYS A 328 -10.62 -17.17 2.36
CA LYS A 328 -10.64 -16.51 1.05
C LYS A 328 -11.35 -15.14 1.17
N PRO A 329 -10.75 -14.05 0.66
CA PRO A 329 -11.38 -12.73 0.71
C PRO A 329 -12.70 -12.71 -0.06
N ARG A 330 -13.72 -12.06 0.53
CA ARG A 330 -15.03 -11.81 -0.08
C ARG A 330 -15.03 -10.54 -0.94
N CYS A 331 -14.15 -9.60 -0.61
CA CYS A 331 -13.94 -8.35 -1.33
C CYS A 331 -12.46 -7.99 -1.39
N ASN A 332 -12.11 -6.94 -2.13
CA ASN A 332 -10.73 -6.52 -2.29
C ASN A 332 -10.21 -5.88 -1.00
N VAL A 333 -9.26 -6.53 -0.33
CA VAL A 333 -8.60 -6.01 0.88
C VAL A 333 -7.25 -5.39 0.52
N TYR A 334 -6.99 -4.15 0.95
CA TYR A 334 -5.74 -3.44 0.61
C TYR A 334 -4.69 -3.54 1.72
N SER A 335 -3.46 -3.90 1.33
CA SER A 335 -2.34 -4.00 2.28
C SER A 335 -1.57 -2.69 2.41
N ASN A 336 -1.30 -2.27 3.65
CA ASN A 336 -0.54 -1.04 3.91
C ASN A 336 0.94 -1.19 3.52
N TYR A 337 1.48 -2.41 3.60
CA TYR A 337 2.87 -2.72 3.25
C TYR A 337 3.11 -2.68 1.73
N THR A 338 2.25 -3.35 0.96
CA THR A 338 2.42 -3.42 -0.50
C THR A 338 1.81 -2.20 -1.21
N GLY A 339 0.82 -1.55 -0.59
CA GLY A 339 0.02 -0.48 -1.20
C GLY A 339 -0.94 -1.00 -2.28
N HIS A 340 -1.19 -2.31 -2.33
CA HIS A 340 -2.02 -2.99 -3.33
C HIS A 340 -2.97 -3.98 -2.65
N VAL A 341 -3.88 -4.57 -3.41
CA VAL A 341 -4.76 -5.66 -2.94
C VAL A 341 -3.91 -6.84 -2.44
N TYR A 342 -4.34 -7.45 -1.34
CA TYR A 342 -3.70 -8.63 -0.76
C TYR A 342 -3.56 -9.76 -1.80
N PRO A 343 -2.44 -10.49 -1.81
CA PRO A 343 -2.25 -11.63 -2.69
C PRO A 343 -3.16 -12.81 -2.31
N ALA A 344 -3.33 -13.74 -3.24
CA ALA A 344 -4.15 -14.95 -3.04
C ALA A 344 -3.57 -15.94 -2.02
N LYS A 345 -2.25 -15.92 -1.81
CA LYS A 345 -1.57 -16.93 -0.99
C LYS A 345 -1.53 -16.53 0.47
N ASN A 346 -2.02 -17.41 1.34
CA ASN A 346 -2.01 -17.22 2.80
C ASN A 346 -0.63 -16.89 3.37
N SER A 347 0.44 -17.53 2.88
CA SER A 347 1.82 -17.20 3.32
C SER A 347 2.24 -15.78 3.00
N GLU A 348 1.84 -15.25 1.83
CA GLU A 348 2.12 -13.88 1.42
C GLU A 348 1.28 -12.87 2.22
N ILE A 349 0.02 -13.22 2.56
CA ILE A 349 -0.84 -12.43 3.46
C ILE A 349 -0.20 -12.32 4.86
N ARG A 350 0.17 -13.45 5.48
CA ARG A 350 0.84 -13.47 6.79
C ARG A 350 2.11 -12.62 6.77
N ASN A 351 2.94 -12.78 5.74
CA ASN A 351 4.16 -11.98 5.60
C ASN A 351 3.87 -10.48 5.46
N ALA A 352 2.85 -10.09 4.70
CA ALA A 352 2.46 -8.69 4.56
C ALA A 352 1.95 -8.08 5.89
N ILE A 353 1.12 -8.81 6.65
CA ILE A 353 0.67 -8.41 7.99
C ILE A 353 1.87 -8.22 8.92
N THR A 354 2.79 -9.19 8.93
CA THR A 354 3.99 -9.13 9.78
C THR A 354 4.95 -8.01 9.37
N LYS A 355 5.12 -7.72 8.07
CA LYS A 355 5.99 -6.63 7.60
C LYS A 355 5.36 -5.25 7.76
N GLN A 356 4.05 -5.17 7.92
CA GLN A 356 3.32 -3.91 8.11
C GLN A 356 3.86 -3.07 9.27
N VAL A 357 4.29 -3.70 10.37
CA VAL A 357 4.72 -2.97 11.59
C VAL A 357 6.05 -2.23 11.42
N THR A 358 6.92 -2.66 10.50
CA THR A 358 8.26 -2.06 10.28
C THR A 358 8.39 -1.36 8.94
N ASN A 359 7.32 -1.27 8.17
CA ASN A 359 7.32 -0.66 6.85
C ASN A 359 6.27 0.45 6.76
N PRO A 360 6.51 1.45 5.90
CA PRO A 360 5.61 2.58 5.79
C PRO A 360 4.20 2.17 5.36
N VAL A 361 3.21 2.83 5.96
CA VAL A 361 1.82 2.76 5.50
C VAL A 361 1.68 3.50 4.18
N LYS A 362 1.40 2.76 3.11
CA LYS A 362 1.21 3.28 1.75
C LYS A 362 -0.22 3.76 1.49
N TRP A 363 -0.72 4.66 2.34
CA TRP A 363 -2.12 5.11 2.29
C TRP A 363 -2.43 5.96 1.04
N GLU A 364 -1.52 6.86 0.65
CA GLU A 364 -1.63 7.62 -0.60
C GLU A 364 -1.80 6.69 -1.81
N GLN A 365 -1.00 5.62 -1.89
CA GLN A 365 -1.03 4.66 -2.98
C GLN A 365 -2.35 3.89 -3.01
N ILE A 366 -2.86 3.48 -1.84
CA ILE A 366 -4.16 2.82 -1.72
C ILE A 366 -5.29 3.75 -2.19
N GLN A 367 -5.31 5.01 -1.72
CA GLN A 367 -6.30 5.99 -2.14
C GLN A 367 -6.25 6.25 -3.64
N GLN A 368 -5.05 6.32 -4.24
CA GLN A 368 -4.91 6.47 -5.69
C GLN A 368 -5.50 5.28 -6.45
N LEU A 369 -5.33 4.04 -5.96
CA LEU A 369 -5.94 2.86 -6.57
C LEU A 369 -7.46 2.89 -6.48
N LEU A 370 -8.01 3.26 -5.32
CA LEU A 370 -9.45 3.38 -5.12
C LEU A 370 -10.05 4.49 -6.00
N TYR A 371 -9.39 5.66 -6.05
CA TYR A 371 -9.79 6.78 -6.91
C TYR A 371 -9.80 6.41 -8.40
N ARG A 372 -8.84 5.59 -8.85
CA ARG A 372 -8.73 5.15 -10.25
C ARG A 372 -9.86 4.21 -10.70
N LYS A 373 -10.72 3.74 -9.80
CA LYS A 373 -11.87 2.88 -10.15
C LYS A 373 -13.05 3.63 -10.78
N HIS A 374 -13.03 4.96 -10.78
CA HIS A 374 -14.10 5.75 -11.39
C HIS A 374 -14.31 5.43 -12.88
N ARG A 375 -15.56 5.54 -13.34
CA ARG A 375 -15.96 5.46 -14.75
C ARG A 375 -16.80 6.69 -15.06
N ASP A 376 -16.41 7.47 -16.07
CA ASP A 376 -17.13 8.70 -16.48
C ASP A 376 -17.44 9.67 -15.34
N TYR A 377 -16.50 9.83 -14.40
CA TYR A 377 -16.63 10.62 -13.16
C TYR A 377 -17.69 10.12 -12.15
N THR A 378 -18.24 8.93 -12.35
CA THR A 378 -18.99 8.18 -11.34
C THR A 378 -18.03 7.43 -10.43
N PHE A 379 -18.29 7.49 -9.12
CA PHE A 379 -17.46 6.90 -8.09
C PHE A 379 -18.29 5.97 -7.20
N PRO A 380 -17.68 4.97 -6.56
CA PRO A 380 -18.33 4.23 -5.50
C PRO A 380 -18.56 5.11 -4.27
N MET A 381 -19.41 4.64 -3.37
CA MET A 381 -19.59 5.23 -2.06
C MET A 381 -18.38 4.92 -1.17
N PHE A 382 -17.80 5.93 -0.54
CA PHE A 382 -16.72 5.76 0.43
C PHE A 382 -17.27 5.91 1.84
N VAL A 383 -17.18 4.87 2.66
CA VAL A 383 -17.74 4.88 4.02
C VAL A 383 -16.62 4.69 5.04
N GLU A 384 -16.31 5.73 5.81
CA GLU A 384 -15.42 5.62 6.97
C GLU A 384 -16.19 5.09 8.18
N LEU A 385 -15.77 3.92 8.68
CA LEU A 385 -16.44 3.17 9.74
C LEU A 385 -15.57 3.19 11.00
N GLY A 386 -15.99 3.95 12.01
CA GLY A 386 -15.33 4.01 13.32
C GLY A 386 -15.09 5.42 13.82
N ALA A 387 -14.10 5.57 14.68
CA ALA A 387 -13.78 6.82 15.36
C ALA A 387 -13.14 7.84 14.41
N GLY A 388 -13.43 9.13 14.61
CA GLY A 388 -12.82 10.23 13.85
C GLY A 388 -13.31 10.34 12.41
N ARG A 389 -12.72 11.28 11.64
CA ARG A 389 -13.04 11.54 10.21
C ARG A 389 -11.77 11.78 9.40
N GLN A 390 -10.66 11.19 9.86
CA GLN A 390 -9.33 11.52 9.38
C GLN A 390 -9.12 10.97 7.97
N LEU A 391 -9.67 9.80 7.65
CA LEU A 391 -9.49 9.19 6.33
C LEU A 391 -10.28 9.96 5.27
N GLY A 392 -11.49 10.43 5.58
CA GLY A 392 -12.26 11.34 4.75
C GLY A 392 -11.52 12.66 4.49
N ALA A 393 -10.87 13.23 5.51
CA ALA A 393 -10.05 14.42 5.33
C ALA A 393 -8.87 14.16 4.37
N MET A 394 -8.21 13.00 4.46
CA MET A 394 -7.15 12.61 3.52
C MET A 394 -7.71 12.36 2.11
N LEU A 395 -8.89 11.76 2.00
CA LEU A 395 -9.58 11.53 0.72
C LEU A 395 -9.91 12.86 0.04
N LEU A 396 -10.35 13.87 0.79
CA LEU A 396 -10.58 15.21 0.27
C LEU A 396 -9.31 15.84 -0.32
N GLN A 397 -8.16 15.64 0.34
CA GLN A 397 -6.87 16.14 -0.16
C GLN A 397 -6.40 15.38 -1.41
N THR A 398 -6.76 14.11 -1.54
CA THR A 398 -6.42 13.28 -2.70
C THR A 398 -7.35 13.55 -3.89
N SER A 399 -8.66 13.60 -3.66
CA SER A 399 -9.67 13.82 -4.69
C SER A 399 -10.96 14.41 -4.14
N LYS A 400 -11.20 15.69 -4.47
CA LYS A 400 -12.47 16.37 -4.21
C LYS A 400 -13.66 15.68 -4.88
N LYS A 401 -13.45 14.98 -6.01
CA LYS A 401 -14.52 14.28 -6.73
C LYS A 401 -14.96 13.01 -6.00
N ALA A 402 -14.00 12.19 -5.57
CA ALA A 402 -14.31 11.00 -4.77
C ALA A 402 -14.94 11.37 -3.42
N TYR A 403 -14.45 12.43 -2.78
CA TYR A 403 -14.99 12.92 -1.51
C TYR A 403 -16.47 13.35 -1.59
N LYS A 404 -17.02 13.68 -2.75
CA LYS A 404 -18.47 13.95 -2.87
C LYS A 404 -19.34 12.75 -2.51
N ASN A 405 -18.79 11.53 -2.64
CA ASN A 405 -19.46 10.27 -2.32
C ASN A 405 -18.98 9.70 -0.97
N TYR A 406 -18.34 10.52 -0.13
CA TYR A 406 -17.87 10.13 1.18
C TYR A 406 -18.96 10.28 2.25
N GLN A 407 -19.07 9.26 3.10
CA GLN A 407 -19.91 9.24 4.29
C GLN A 407 -19.09 8.78 5.49
N HIS A 408 -19.44 9.29 6.67
CA HIS A 408 -18.85 8.87 7.94
C HIS A 408 -19.93 8.26 8.82
N ILE A 409 -19.67 7.07 9.35
CA ILE A 409 -20.49 6.45 10.36
C ILE A 409 -19.68 6.42 11.64
N SER A 410 -20.14 7.22 12.61
CA SER A 410 -19.50 7.35 13.92
C SER A 410 -19.84 6.15 14.80
N CYS A 411 -18.84 5.65 15.51
CA CYS A 411 -19.05 4.87 16.73
C CYS A 411 -19.50 5.73 17.91
#